data_AF-A0A4Q3F9V2-F1
#
_entry.id   AF-A0A4Q3F9V2-F1
#
_cell.length_a   1.000
_cell.length_b   1.000
_cell.length_c   1.000
_cell.angle_alpha   90.00
_cell.angle_beta   90.00
_cell.angle_gamma   90.00
#
_symmetry.space_group_name_H-M   'P 1'
#
loop_
_entity.id
_entity.type
_entity.pdbx_description
1 polymer ?
#
loop_
_entity_poly.entity_id
_entity_poly.type
_entity_poly.pdbx_seq_one_letter_code
_entity_poly.pdbx_strand_id
1 'polypeptide(L)'
;MKNTSFITVFSVFAALFLWQNTVSAQVSPTVDHITVYVVDLQKSADFYKKVMLLKEIPEPFHDQRHVWLRIGAHTQLHIVKGAKEIAKRDINIHLAFTVPVIEDFAAHLDKMNIKYGNWKGDSKSP
;
A
#
# COMPACT_ATOMS: atom_id res chain seq x y z
N MET A 1 -36.72 57.14 -21.84
CA MET A 1 -36.43 57.24 -20.39
C MET A 1 -36.01 55.86 -19.89
N LYS A 2 -35.12 55.83 -18.90
CA LYS A 2 -34.09 54.82 -18.62
C LYS A 2 -34.64 53.43 -18.27
N ASN A 3 -34.12 52.39 -18.92
CA ASN A 3 -34.37 50.97 -18.65
C ASN A 3 -33.63 50.54 -17.38
N THR A 4 -34.22 50.71 -16.21
CA THR A 4 -33.56 50.40 -14.91
C THR A 4 -33.91 49.04 -14.32
N SER A 5 -34.80 48.24 -14.94
CA SER A 5 -35.29 47.00 -14.30
C SER A 5 -34.55 45.70 -14.64
N PHE A 6 -33.60 45.70 -15.59
CA PHE A 6 -32.90 44.47 -16.00
C PHE A 6 -31.59 44.17 -15.24
N ILE A 7 -31.05 45.14 -14.50
CA ILE A 7 -29.74 45.00 -13.82
C ILE A 7 -29.87 44.33 -12.44
N THR A 8 -31.04 44.39 -11.81
CA THR A 8 -31.21 43.91 -10.44
C THR A 8 -31.31 42.38 -10.34
N VAL A 9 -31.83 41.68 -11.35
CA VAL A 9 -32.02 40.22 -11.30
C VAL A 9 -30.72 39.44 -11.56
N PHE A 10 -29.80 39.98 -12.36
CA PHE A 10 -28.49 39.34 -12.61
C PHE A 10 -27.54 39.43 -11.42
N SER A 11 -27.73 40.44 -10.56
CA SER A 11 -26.88 40.70 -9.40
C SER A 11 -27.14 39.74 -8.23
N VAL A 12 -28.33 39.15 -8.14
CA VAL A 12 -28.67 38.18 -7.07
C VAL A 12 -28.12 36.77 -7.37
N PHE A 13 -28.02 36.37 -8.64
CA PHE A 13 -27.44 35.08 -9.02
C PHE A 13 -25.90 35.03 -8.85
N ALA A 14 -25.21 36.16 -9.03
CA ALA A 14 -23.76 36.25 -8.82
C ALA A 14 -23.37 36.18 -7.33
N ALA A 15 -24.23 36.66 -6.42
CA ALA A 15 -23.98 36.63 -4.99
C ALA A 15 -24.06 35.21 -4.38
N LEU A 16 -24.79 34.28 -5.01
CA LEU A 16 -24.91 32.89 -4.57
C LEU A 16 -23.73 32.00 -4.98
N PHE A 17 -22.85 32.47 -5.87
CA PHE A 17 -21.67 31.71 -6.34
C PHE A 17 -20.40 31.93 -5.50
N LEU A 18 -20.45 32.83 -4.51
CA LEU A 18 -19.29 33.18 -3.69
C LEU A 18 -19.25 32.52 -2.31
N TRP A 19 -20.17 31.62 -1.98
CA TRP A 19 -19.93 30.65 -0.91
C TRP A 19 -19.12 29.49 -1.46
N GLN A 20 -17.83 29.74 -1.68
CA GLN A 20 -16.86 28.65 -1.68
C GLN A 20 -16.85 28.09 -0.26
N ASN A 21 -17.49 26.94 -0.07
CA ASN A 21 -17.21 26.10 1.09
C ASN A 21 -15.71 25.82 1.04
N THR A 22 -14.94 26.45 1.92
CA THR A 22 -13.56 26.03 2.21
C THR A 22 -13.67 24.69 2.90
N VAL A 23 -13.87 23.63 2.13
CA VAL A 23 -13.63 22.27 2.60
C VAL A 23 -12.15 22.23 2.89
N SER A 24 -11.79 22.45 4.16
CA SER A 24 -10.44 22.19 4.62
C SER A 24 -10.16 20.75 4.24
N ALA A 25 -9.22 20.52 3.32
CA ALA A 25 -8.75 19.18 3.05
C ALA A 25 -8.34 18.57 4.40
N GLN A 26 -8.98 17.47 4.77
CA GLN A 26 -8.67 16.83 6.03
C GLN A 26 -7.21 16.41 5.98
N VAL A 27 -6.38 16.90 6.91
CA VAL A 27 -4.96 16.51 7.03
C VAL A 27 -4.92 15.13 7.67
N SER A 28 -5.33 14.12 6.89
CA SER A 28 -5.29 12.73 7.30
C SER A 28 -3.99 12.09 6.80
N PRO A 29 -3.28 11.32 7.64
CA PRO A 29 -2.10 10.59 7.21
C PRO A 29 -2.48 9.47 6.24
N THR A 30 -1.59 9.18 5.30
CA THR A 30 -1.65 8.01 4.41
C THR A 30 -0.44 7.12 4.65
N VAL A 31 -0.56 5.82 4.41
CA VAL A 31 0.56 4.88 4.56
C VAL A 31 1.58 5.10 3.45
N ASP A 32 2.77 5.56 3.83
CA ASP A 32 3.91 5.74 2.92
C ASP A 32 4.70 4.43 2.76
N HIS A 33 5.14 3.82 3.85
CA HIS A 33 5.87 2.56 3.81
C HIS A 33 5.70 1.73 5.09
N ILE A 34 6.07 0.46 4.98
CA ILE A 34 6.18 -0.50 6.09
C ILE A 34 7.56 -1.15 6.03
N THR A 35 8.15 -1.43 7.17
CA THR A 35 9.47 -2.07 7.26
C THR A 35 9.39 -3.49 7.84
N VAL A 36 10.13 -4.41 7.22
CA VAL A 36 10.43 -5.72 7.80
C VAL A 36 11.93 -5.80 8.12
N TYR A 37 12.24 -6.02 9.39
CA TYR A 37 13.61 -6.16 9.88
C TYR A 37 14.06 -7.62 9.85
N VAL A 38 15.14 -7.91 9.14
CA VAL A 38 15.54 -9.27 8.77
C VAL A 38 17.01 -9.57 9.09
N VAL A 39 17.30 -10.86 9.20
CA VAL A 39 18.67 -11.38 9.41
C VAL A 39 19.40 -11.47 8.06
N ASP A 40 18.78 -12.14 7.09
CA ASP A 40 19.32 -12.36 5.75
C ASP A 40 18.53 -11.50 4.74
N LEU A 41 19.21 -10.49 4.18
CA LEU A 41 18.63 -9.56 3.23
C LEU A 41 18.24 -10.26 1.92
N GLN A 42 19.15 -11.06 1.35
CA GLN A 42 18.96 -11.66 0.04
C GLN A 42 17.84 -12.70 0.09
N LYS A 43 17.84 -13.57 1.11
CA LYS A 43 16.79 -14.57 1.29
C LYS A 43 15.42 -13.92 1.45
N SER A 44 15.35 -12.83 2.21
CA SER A 44 14.10 -12.10 2.44
C SER A 44 13.64 -11.36 1.18
N ALA A 45 14.56 -10.68 0.48
CA ALA A 45 14.27 -10.01 -0.78
C ALA A 45 13.78 -11.00 -1.85
N ASP A 46 14.42 -12.17 -1.96
CA ASP A 46 14.02 -13.22 -2.88
C ASP A 46 12.61 -13.74 -2.58
N PHE A 47 12.25 -13.91 -1.31
CA PHE A 47 10.87 -14.27 -0.95
C PHE A 47 9.88 -13.22 -1.47
N TYR A 48 10.07 -11.95 -1.13
CA TYR A 48 9.11 -10.93 -1.54
C TYR A 48 9.10 -10.67 -3.06
N LYS A 49 10.23 -10.78 -3.75
CA LYS A 49 10.32 -10.59 -5.21
C LYS A 49 9.80 -11.77 -6.00
N LYS A 50 10.14 -13.00 -5.61
CA LYS A 50 9.85 -14.22 -6.38
C LYS A 50 8.59 -14.92 -5.91
N VAL A 51 8.36 -15.00 -4.59
CA VAL A 51 7.17 -15.65 -4.02
C VAL A 51 6.00 -14.67 -4.03
N MET A 52 6.18 -13.47 -3.46
CA MET A 52 5.10 -12.47 -3.40
C MET A 52 4.99 -11.61 -4.68
N LEU A 53 5.85 -11.86 -5.68
CA LEU A 53 5.84 -11.17 -6.98
C LEU A 53 5.93 -9.64 -6.89
N LEU A 54 6.52 -9.11 -5.81
CA LEU A 54 6.62 -7.68 -5.60
C LEU A 54 7.74 -7.07 -6.44
N LYS A 55 7.47 -5.90 -7.02
CA LYS A 55 8.41 -5.18 -7.86
C LYS A 55 9.41 -4.40 -7.01
N GLU A 56 10.69 -4.64 -7.24
CA GLU A 56 11.77 -3.83 -6.67
C GLU A 56 11.78 -2.41 -7.27
N ILE A 57 12.04 -1.43 -6.42
CA ILE A 57 12.18 -0.02 -6.77
C ILE A 57 13.56 0.48 -6.33
N PRO A 58 14.07 1.57 -6.93
CA PRO A 58 15.37 2.13 -6.56
C PRO A 58 15.44 2.44 -5.06
N GLU A 59 16.53 2.01 -4.46
CA GLU A 59 16.88 2.23 -3.07
C GLU A 59 17.98 3.32 -3.03
N PRO A 60 17.87 4.37 -2.18
CA PRO A 60 18.73 5.56 -2.28
C PRO A 60 20.05 5.50 -1.49
N PHE A 61 20.19 4.60 -0.53
CA PHE A 61 21.34 4.55 0.38
C PHE A 61 22.53 3.75 -0.19
N HIS A 62 22.27 2.78 -1.06
CA HIS A 62 23.28 1.91 -1.68
C HIS A 62 24.23 1.25 -0.66
N ASP A 63 23.72 0.97 0.53
CA ASP A 63 24.51 0.51 1.70
C ASP A 63 24.55 -1.02 1.85
N GLN A 64 23.91 -1.75 0.93
CA GLN A 64 23.75 -3.22 0.96
C GLN A 64 22.97 -3.73 2.18
N ARG A 65 22.18 -2.88 2.82
CA ARG A 65 21.33 -3.23 3.97
C ARG A 65 19.84 -3.11 3.68
N HIS A 66 19.47 -2.48 2.57
CA HIS A 66 18.09 -2.18 2.22
C HIS A 66 17.71 -2.78 0.86
N VAL A 67 16.47 -3.27 0.76
CA VAL A 67 15.78 -3.54 -0.51
C VAL A 67 14.40 -2.92 -0.41
N TRP A 68 14.02 -2.12 -1.40
CA TRP A 68 12.74 -1.42 -1.43
C TRP A 68 11.83 -2.06 -2.49
N LEU A 69 10.60 -2.36 -2.10
CA LEU A 69 9.61 -3.00 -2.96
C LEU A 69 8.33 -2.18 -3.02
N ARG A 70 7.63 -2.23 -4.15
CA ARG A 70 6.34 -1.58 -4.37
C ARG A 70 5.20 -2.47 -3.87
N ILE A 71 4.33 -1.95 -3.00
CA ILE A 71 3.14 -2.67 -2.47
C ILE A 71 1.80 -1.95 -2.68
N GLY A 72 1.80 -0.74 -3.22
CA GLY A 72 0.60 0.00 -3.59
C GLY A 72 0.93 1.20 -4.49
N ALA A 73 -0.07 1.98 -4.91
CA ALA A 73 0.15 3.12 -5.80
C ALA A 73 1.20 4.12 -5.28
N HIS A 74 1.25 4.31 -3.95
CA HIS A 74 2.23 5.16 -3.28
C HIS A 74 2.93 4.46 -2.11
N THR A 75 2.61 3.19 -1.84
CA THR A 75 3.07 2.49 -0.64
C THR A 75 4.21 1.53 -0.94
N GLN A 76 5.17 1.45 -0.01
CA GLN A 76 6.41 0.69 -0.16
C GLN A 76 6.60 -0.32 0.97
N LEU A 77 7.30 -1.41 0.68
CA LEU A 77 7.82 -2.35 1.66
C LEU A 77 9.34 -2.24 1.67
N HIS A 78 9.91 -1.89 2.83
CA HIS A 78 11.35 -1.82 3.03
C HIS A 78 11.83 -3.08 3.76
N ILE A 79 12.73 -3.82 3.15
CA ILE A 79 13.41 -4.96 3.77
C ILE A 79 14.74 -4.47 4.29
N VAL A 80 14.94 -4.53 5.60
CA VAL A 80 16.10 -3.92 6.27
C VAL A 80 16.88 -4.97 7.04
N LYS A 81 18.17 -5.10 6.74
CA LYS A 81 19.08 -6.02 7.42
C LYS A 81 19.58 -5.45 8.75
N GLY A 82 19.54 -6.30 9.77
CA GLY A 82 20.24 -6.09 11.04
C GLY A 82 19.65 -6.83 12.22
N ALA A 83 18.59 -7.62 12.01
CA ALA A 83 18.07 -8.48 13.07
C ALA A 83 19.15 -9.49 13.48
N LYS A 84 19.31 -9.69 14.79
CA LYS A 84 20.29 -10.64 15.33
C LYS A 84 19.83 -12.10 15.17
N GLU A 85 18.52 -12.30 15.16
CA GLU A 85 17.88 -13.60 15.07
C GLU A 85 16.50 -13.46 14.42
N ILE A 86 15.92 -14.60 14.02
CA ILE A 86 14.57 -14.65 13.45
C ILE A 86 13.57 -14.54 14.60
N ALA A 87 12.85 -13.41 14.66
CA ALA A 87 11.81 -13.21 15.66
C ALA A 87 10.62 -14.17 15.44
N LYS A 88 10.09 -14.73 16.53
CA LYS A 88 8.80 -15.44 16.52
C LYS A 88 7.72 -14.47 16.04
N ARG A 89 6.94 -14.87 15.03
CA ARG A 89 5.83 -14.08 14.51
C ARG A 89 4.51 -14.63 15.01
N ASP A 90 3.67 -13.75 15.55
CA ASP A 90 2.29 -14.07 15.88
C ASP A 90 1.45 -14.05 14.60
N ILE A 91 0.63 -15.08 14.39
CA ILE A 91 -0.21 -15.21 13.19
C ILE A 91 -1.24 -14.07 13.08
N ASN A 92 -1.59 -13.40 14.19
CA ASN A 92 -2.48 -12.24 14.21
C ASN A 92 -1.81 -10.98 13.64
N ILE A 93 -0.48 -10.95 13.54
CA ILE A 93 0.25 -9.83 12.95
C ILE A 93 0.49 -10.14 11.48
N HIS A 94 -0.34 -9.55 10.61
CA HIS A 94 -0.30 -9.81 9.18
C HIS A 94 -0.30 -8.52 8.36
N LEU A 95 0.23 -8.63 7.13
CA LEU A 95 0.09 -7.64 6.07
C LEU A 95 -0.72 -8.30 4.96
N ALA A 96 -1.88 -7.73 4.65
CA ALA A 96 -2.81 -8.29 3.68
C ALA A 96 -2.58 -7.71 2.28
N PHE A 97 -2.62 -8.59 1.28
CA PHE A 97 -2.51 -8.23 -0.13
C PHE A 97 -3.74 -8.75 -0.88
N THR A 98 -4.23 -7.98 -1.84
CA THR A 98 -5.23 -8.43 -2.81
C THR A 98 -4.55 -8.83 -4.11
N VAL A 99 -5.02 -9.91 -4.70
CA VAL A 99 -4.69 -10.33 -6.06
C VAL A 99 -5.99 -10.44 -6.87
N PRO A 100 -5.93 -10.30 -8.21
CA PRO A 100 -7.14 -10.40 -9.05
C PRO A 100 -7.85 -11.75 -8.96
N VAL A 101 -7.08 -12.84 -8.88
CA VAL A 101 -7.56 -14.23 -8.80
C VAL A 101 -6.70 -14.96 -7.77
N ILE A 102 -7.32 -15.44 -6.68
CA ILE A 102 -6.58 -16.04 -5.56
C ILE A 102 -6.06 -17.44 -5.90
N GLU A 103 -6.77 -18.16 -6.78
CA GLU A 103 -6.43 -19.51 -7.25
C GLU A 103 -5.13 -19.51 -8.07
N ASP A 104 -4.94 -18.51 -8.93
CA ASP A 104 -3.70 -18.36 -9.71
C ASP A 104 -2.51 -18.08 -8.79
N PHE A 105 -2.71 -17.26 -7.75
CA PHE A 105 -1.67 -17.00 -6.76
C PHE A 105 -1.36 -18.26 -5.93
N ALA A 106 -2.38 -19.02 -5.53
CA ALA A 106 -2.23 -20.29 -4.83
C ALA A 106 -1.45 -21.32 -5.66
N ALA A 107 -1.75 -21.43 -6.96
CA ALA A 107 -1.02 -22.29 -7.89
C ALA A 107 0.46 -21.86 -8.05
N HIS A 108 0.73 -20.56 -8.05
CA HIS A 108 2.10 -20.03 -8.02
C HIS A 108 2.84 -20.42 -6.74
N LEU A 109 2.20 -20.30 -5.56
CA LEU A 109 2.78 -20.73 -4.29
C LEU A 109 3.07 -22.24 -4.28
N ASP A 110 2.18 -23.06 -4.85
CA ASP A 110 2.38 -24.51 -4.98
C ASP A 110 3.58 -24.84 -5.86
N LYS A 111 3.71 -24.19 -7.03
CA LYS A 111 4.88 -24.35 -7.93
C LYS A 111 6.19 -23.97 -7.26
N MET A 112 6.15 -22.98 -6.37
CA MET A 112 7.30 -22.52 -5.59
C MET A 112 7.55 -23.37 -4.32
N ASN A 113 6.72 -24.39 -4.06
CA ASN A 113 6.74 -25.22 -2.86
C ASN A 113 6.63 -24.43 -1.55
N ILE A 114 5.76 -23.42 -1.52
CA ILE A 114 5.54 -22.56 -0.36
C ILE A 114 4.37 -23.09 0.47
N LYS A 115 4.57 -23.21 1.79
CA LYS A 115 3.50 -23.56 2.72
C LYS A 115 2.58 -22.35 2.92
N TYR A 116 1.29 -22.54 2.70
CA TYR A 116 0.22 -21.58 3.02
C TYR A 116 -1.03 -22.35 3.51
N GLY A 117 -1.97 -21.63 4.13
CA GLY A 117 -3.22 -22.20 4.61
C GLY A 117 -4.11 -21.17 5.30
N ASN A 118 -5.29 -21.63 5.70
CA ASN A 118 -6.22 -20.87 6.52
C ASN A 118 -5.65 -20.59 7.92
N TRP A 119 -6.42 -19.84 8.69
CA TRP A 119 -6.07 -19.48 10.07
C TRP A 119 -5.79 -20.68 10.99
N LYS A 120 -6.56 -21.76 10.84
CA LYS A 120 -6.40 -22.99 11.65
C LYS A 120 -5.16 -23.79 11.26
N GLY A 121 -4.64 -23.59 10.05
CA GLY A 121 -3.48 -24.29 9.51
C GLY A 121 -3.78 -25.73 9.06
N ASP A 122 -5.05 -26.08 8.87
CA ASP A 122 -5.51 -27.43 8.50
C ASP A 122 -5.93 -27.56 7.02
N SER A 123 -6.13 -26.44 6.34
CA SER A 123 -6.58 -26.39 4.95
C SER A 123 -5.92 -25.27 4.17
N LYS A 124 -5.83 -25.43 2.84
CA LYS A 124 -5.45 -24.38 1.89
C LYS A 124 -6.65 -23.52 1.46
N SER A 125 -7.87 -24.04 1.64
CA SER A 125 -9.07 -23.26 1.45
C SER A 125 -9.27 -22.31 2.62
N PRO A 126 -9.67 -21.04 2.38
CA PRO A 126 -9.94 -20.05 3.42
C PRO A 126 -10.84 -20.54 4.55
#